data_AF-A0A530BZ43-F1
#
_entry.id   AF-A0A530BZ43-F1
#
_cell.length_a   1.000
_cell.length_b   1.000
_cell.length_c   1.000
_cell.angle_alpha   90.00
_cell.angle_beta   90.00
_cell.angle_gamma   90.00
#
_symmetry.space_group_name_H-M   'P 1'
#
loop_
_entity.id
_entity.type
_entity.pdbx_description
1 polymer ?
#
loop_
_entity_poly.entity_id
_entity_poly.type
_entity_poly.pdbx_seq_one_letter_code
_entity_poly.pdbx_strand_id
1 'polypeptide(L)'
;VVIVLTEGENTYSTVSSDTAGNKSTYAAYGYTGVGYNGTSVTRLFGGSSGDVGQFNYSSSNYTSALNEQMAKLCDNAKKANIMVMTVALDMSSTDDGDKKAMAALKTCSSDSRFRKDPANPSKPAKLFWNATGATLSDNFKEIANELSNLRVVG
;
A
#
# COMPACT_ATOMS: atom_id res chain seq x y z
N VAL A 1 3.58 14.82 4.60
CA VAL A 1 3.95 13.42 4.95
C VAL A 1 2.73 12.56 4.76
N VAL A 2 2.89 11.31 4.32
CA VAL A 2 1.84 10.29 4.26
C VAL A 2 2.29 9.12 5.11
N ILE A 3 1.40 8.61 5.98
CA ILE A 3 1.64 7.40 6.76
C ILE A 3 0.60 6.38 6.36
N VAL A 4 1.05 5.24 5.85
CA VAL A 4 0.19 4.11 5.45
C VAL A 4 0.29 3.03 6.51
N LEU A 5 -0.86 2.51 6.96
CA LEU A 5 -0.93 1.40 7.90
C LEU A 5 -1.79 0.30 7.31
N THR A 6 -1.36 -0.95 7.41
CA THR A 6 -2.15 -2.12 7.01
C THR A 6 -1.76 -3.33 7.86
N GLU A 7 -2.72 -4.24 8.05
CA GLU A 7 -2.54 -5.52 8.75
C GLU A 7 -2.46 -6.72 7.78
N GLY A 8 -2.45 -6.48 6.46
CA GLY A 8 -2.47 -7.54 5.46
C GLY A 8 -2.35 -7.07 4.02
N GLU A 9 -2.51 -8.01 3.09
CA GLU A 9 -2.57 -7.73 1.65
C GLU A 9 -3.81 -6.92 1.25
N ASN A 10 -3.70 -6.21 0.11
CA ASN A 10 -4.86 -5.62 -0.54
C ASN A 10 -5.81 -6.72 -0.99
N THR A 11 -6.97 -6.82 -0.32
CA THR A 11 -7.99 -7.80 -0.66
C THR A 11 -9.20 -7.15 -1.29
N TYR A 12 -9.74 -7.82 -2.29
CA TYR A 12 -10.98 -7.44 -2.95
C TYR A 12 -11.63 -8.70 -3.52
N SER A 13 -12.91 -8.87 -3.25
CA SER A 13 -13.57 -10.16 -3.47
C SER A 13 -14.62 -10.08 -4.58
N THR A 14 -14.74 -11.17 -5.32
CA THR A 14 -15.83 -11.42 -6.24
C THR A 14 -17.14 -11.68 -5.50
N VAL A 15 -18.27 -11.28 -6.09
CA VAL A 15 -19.60 -11.67 -5.60
C VAL A 15 -19.91 -13.12 -5.98
N SER A 16 -20.44 -13.89 -5.03
CA SER A 16 -21.12 -15.14 -5.33
C SER A 16 -22.58 -14.82 -5.72
N SER A 17 -23.09 -15.46 -6.78
CA SER A 17 -24.42 -15.18 -7.35
C SER A 17 -24.62 -13.70 -7.72
N ASP A 18 -24.03 -13.29 -8.84
CA ASP A 18 -24.02 -11.90 -9.31
C ASP A 18 -25.18 -11.57 -10.27
N THR A 19 -26.42 -11.57 -9.78
CA THR A 19 -27.62 -11.30 -10.59
C THR A 19 -27.68 -9.87 -11.12
N ALA A 20 -27.02 -8.93 -10.44
CA ALA A 20 -26.95 -7.52 -10.83
C ALA A 20 -25.76 -7.20 -11.75
N GLY A 21 -24.86 -8.16 -12.01
CA GLY A 21 -23.67 -7.95 -12.84
C GLY A 21 -22.62 -7.03 -12.20
N ASN A 22 -22.59 -6.92 -10.88
CA ASN A 22 -21.72 -6.05 -10.09
C ASN A 22 -20.24 -6.49 -10.07
N LYS A 23 -19.96 -7.78 -10.31
CA LYS A 23 -18.63 -8.42 -10.35
C LYS A 23 -17.77 -8.37 -9.07
N SER A 24 -18.09 -7.53 -8.08
CA SER A 24 -17.37 -7.42 -6.80
C SER A 24 -18.26 -7.14 -5.59
N THR A 25 -17.86 -7.66 -4.42
CA THR A 25 -18.62 -7.61 -3.15
C THR A 25 -18.37 -6.34 -2.33
N TYR A 26 -17.15 -5.80 -2.35
CA TYR A 26 -16.78 -4.59 -1.60
C TYR A 26 -16.72 -3.41 -2.55
N ALA A 27 -17.54 -2.37 -2.41
CA ALA A 27 -17.28 -1.09 -3.10
C ALA A 27 -18.11 0.06 -2.53
N ALA A 28 -17.48 1.14 -2.07
CA ALA A 28 -18.18 2.38 -1.76
C ALA A 28 -18.63 3.13 -3.03
N TYR A 29 -17.93 2.96 -4.17
CA TYR A 29 -18.18 3.72 -5.43
C TYR A 29 -17.70 3.02 -6.73
N GLY A 30 -17.50 1.71 -6.71
CA GLY A 30 -16.71 1.02 -7.76
C GLY A 30 -17.09 -0.44 -7.99
N TYR A 31 -18.38 -0.73 -8.12
CA TYR A 31 -18.77 -2.02 -8.70
C TYR A 31 -18.00 -2.23 -10.00
N THR A 32 -17.27 -3.34 -10.07
CA THR A 32 -16.46 -3.66 -11.23
C THR A 32 -17.32 -4.12 -12.42
N GLY A 33 -18.65 -4.10 -12.27
CA GLY A 33 -19.61 -4.18 -13.37
C GLY A 33 -19.85 -2.90 -14.16
N VAL A 34 -19.43 -1.72 -13.66
CA VAL A 34 -19.73 -0.43 -14.29
C VAL A 34 -18.44 0.29 -14.70
N GLY A 35 -18.37 0.62 -15.99
CA GLY A 35 -17.30 1.42 -16.54
C GLY A 35 -17.26 2.85 -15.99
N TYR A 36 -16.05 3.38 -15.79
CA TYR A 36 -15.87 4.72 -15.26
C TYR A 36 -16.09 5.77 -16.34
N ASN A 37 -16.92 6.79 -16.06
CA ASN A 37 -17.14 7.96 -16.92
C ASN A 37 -17.46 7.61 -18.39
N GLY A 38 -18.31 6.60 -18.61
CA GLY A 38 -18.69 6.13 -19.95
C GLY A 38 -17.65 5.30 -20.69
N THR A 39 -16.50 5.01 -20.07
CA THR A 39 -15.49 4.09 -20.63
C THR A 39 -15.88 2.63 -20.40
N SER A 40 -15.18 1.70 -21.05
CA SER A 40 -15.32 0.25 -20.80
C SER A 40 -14.51 -0.25 -19.60
N VAL A 41 -13.71 0.62 -18.95
CA VAL A 41 -12.78 0.24 -17.87
C VAL A 41 -13.33 0.72 -16.55
N THR A 42 -13.39 -0.17 -15.56
CA THR A 42 -13.86 0.19 -14.23
C THR A 42 -12.77 0.92 -13.45
N ARG A 43 -13.16 1.72 -12.44
CA ARG A 43 -12.20 2.55 -11.67
C ARG A 43 -11.04 1.75 -11.09
N LEU A 44 -11.29 0.51 -10.65
CA LEU A 44 -10.28 -0.35 -10.04
C LEU A 44 -9.12 -0.67 -10.99
N PHE A 45 -9.44 -0.91 -12.27
CA PHE A 45 -8.47 -1.25 -13.31
C PHE A 45 -7.97 0.00 -14.08
N GLY A 46 -8.45 1.19 -13.73
CA GLY A 46 -8.05 2.42 -14.39
C GLY A 46 -6.58 2.75 -14.12
N GLY A 47 -5.77 2.85 -15.18
CA GLY A 47 -4.36 3.25 -15.06
C GLY A 47 -3.40 2.16 -14.55
N SER A 48 -3.87 0.92 -14.44
CA SER A 48 -3.00 -0.25 -14.25
C SER A 48 -2.22 -0.57 -15.53
N SER A 49 -1.16 -1.35 -15.39
CA SER A 49 -0.34 -1.88 -16.46
C SER A 49 -1.12 -2.90 -17.33
N GLY A 50 -0.50 -3.34 -18.43
CA GLY A 50 -1.06 -4.39 -19.28
C GLY A 50 -1.12 -5.77 -18.61
N ASP A 51 -0.42 -5.97 -17.49
CA ASP A 51 -0.43 -7.23 -16.73
C ASP A 51 -1.73 -7.41 -15.93
N VAL A 52 -2.45 -6.32 -15.67
CA VAL A 52 -3.77 -6.33 -15.03
C VAL A 52 -4.85 -6.39 -16.11
N GLY A 53 -5.54 -7.53 -16.18
CA GLY A 53 -6.60 -7.74 -17.17
C GLY A 53 -7.84 -6.91 -16.83
N GLN A 54 -8.18 -5.90 -17.64
CA GLN A 54 -9.29 -4.97 -17.39
C GLN A 54 -10.69 -5.63 -17.38
N PHE A 55 -10.81 -6.84 -17.91
CA PHE A 55 -12.03 -7.65 -17.94
C PHE A 55 -11.91 -8.95 -17.12
N ASN A 56 -10.81 -9.12 -16.37
CA ASN A 56 -10.59 -10.27 -15.51
C ASN A 56 -11.08 -9.96 -14.09
N TYR A 57 -12.26 -10.47 -13.76
CA TYR A 57 -12.93 -10.25 -12.49
C TYR A 57 -12.59 -11.32 -11.45
N SER A 58 -11.31 -11.70 -11.30
CA SER A 58 -10.85 -12.60 -10.25
C SER A 58 -10.31 -11.82 -9.05
N SER A 59 -10.43 -12.39 -7.84
CA SER A 59 -9.85 -11.79 -6.63
C SER A 59 -8.35 -11.53 -6.78
N SER A 60 -7.62 -12.45 -7.42
CA SER A 60 -6.19 -12.27 -7.69
C SER A 60 -5.88 -11.07 -8.59
N ASN A 61 -6.67 -10.84 -9.64
CA ASN A 61 -6.47 -9.72 -10.55
C ASN A 61 -6.85 -8.39 -9.88
N TYR A 62 -7.86 -8.39 -9.01
CA TYR A 62 -8.18 -7.23 -8.18
C TYR A 62 -7.05 -6.88 -7.21
N THR A 63 -6.47 -7.87 -6.54
CA THR A 63 -5.30 -7.66 -5.67
C THR A 63 -4.12 -7.09 -6.45
N SER A 64 -3.83 -7.62 -7.65
CA SER A 64 -2.80 -7.05 -8.54
C SER A 64 -3.08 -5.58 -8.89
N ALA A 65 -4.32 -5.26 -9.28
CA ALA A 65 -4.72 -3.89 -9.58
C ALA A 65 -4.52 -2.96 -8.38
N LEU A 66 -4.99 -3.33 -7.19
CA LEU A 66 -4.82 -2.53 -5.97
C LEU A 66 -3.34 -2.34 -5.58
N ASN A 67 -2.52 -3.39 -5.76
CA ASN A 67 -1.08 -3.29 -5.52
C ASN A 67 -0.42 -2.29 -6.47
N GLU A 68 -0.80 -2.26 -7.74
CA GLU A 68 -0.31 -1.24 -8.68
C GLU A 68 -0.79 0.17 -8.34
N GLN A 69 -2.05 0.32 -7.90
CA GLN A 69 -2.55 1.63 -7.45
C GLN A 69 -1.78 2.14 -6.23
N MET A 70 -1.49 1.27 -5.26
CA MET A 70 -0.68 1.61 -4.10
C MET A 70 0.74 2.00 -4.54
N ALA A 71 1.38 1.21 -5.41
CA ALA A 71 2.71 1.55 -5.95
C ALA A 71 2.70 2.92 -6.64
N LYS A 72 1.66 3.22 -7.43
CA LYS A 72 1.50 4.50 -8.12
C LYS A 72 1.31 5.66 -7.15
N LEU A 73 0.53 5.48 -6.09
CA LEU A 73 0.38 6.46 -5.00
C LEU A 73 1.75 6.79 -4.39
N CYS A 74 2.52 5.77 -4.04
CA CYS A 74 3.84 5.93 -3.43
C CYS A 74 4.80 6.66 -4.37
N ASP A 75 4.82 6.30 -5.65
CA ASP A 75 5.67 6.97 -6.64
C ASP A 75 5.28 8.42 -6.86
N ASN A 76 3.98 8.72 -6.94
CA ASN A 76 3.50 10.10 -7.07
C ASN A 76 3.86 10.93 -5.83
N ALA A 77 3.68 10.36 -4.63
CA ALA A 77 4.04 11.01 -3.38
C ALA A 77 5.54 11.32 -3.31
N LYS A 78 6.40 10.32 -3.58
CA LYS A 78 7.86 10.50 -3.61
C LYS A 78 8.29 11.53 -4.64
N LYS A 79 7.72 11.50 -5.86
CA LYS A 79 7.99 12.50 -6.92
C LYS A 79 7.59 13.91 -6.49
N ALA A 80 6.54 14.06 -5.71
CA ALA A 80 6.12 15.32 -5.12
C ALA A 80 6.91 15.72 -3.87
N ASN A 81 8.03 15.03 -3.55
CA ASN A 81 8.84 15.22 -2.35
C ASN A 81 8.07 15.03 -1.03
N ILE A 82 6.97 14.27 -1.07
CA ILE A 82 6.21 13.89 0.12
C ILE A 82 6.88 12.66 0.74
N MET A 83 7.28 12.78 2.00
CA MET A 83 7.79 11.64 2.77
C MET A 83 6.67 10.63 3.02
N VAL A 84 6.92 9.38 2.65
CA VAL A 84 6.01 8.24 2.85
C VAL A 84 6.59 7.32 3.92
N MET A 85 5.81 7.11 4.96
CA MET A 85 6.08 6.17 6.05
C MET A 85 5.08 5.03 5.97
N THR A 86 5.50 3.80 6.25
CA THR A 86 4.62 2.63 6.15
C THR A 86 4.73 1.74 7.37
N VAL A 87 3.61 1.29 7.92
CA VAL A 87 3.57 0.40 9.08
C VAL A 87 2.74 -0.84 8.72
N ALA A 88 3.39 -2.00 8.71
CA ALA A 88 2.72 -3.29 8.77
C ALA A 88 2.30 -3.56 10.22
N LEU A 89 1.08 -4.02 10.44
CA LEU A 89 0.54 -4.37 11.76
C LEU A 89 0.56 -5.88 11.91
N ASP A 90 1.52 -6.35 12.71
CA ASP A 90 1.70 -7.75 13.11
C ASP A 90 1.73 -8.77 11.96
N MET A 91 2.30 -8.36 10.82
CA MET A 91 2.35 -9.20 9.63
C MET A 91 3.38 -10.30 9.77
N SER A 92 3.04 -11.51 9.34
CA SER A 92 3.87 -12.69 9.50
C SER A 92 4.99 -12.74 8.46
N SER A 93 6.20 -13.05 8.93
CA SER A 93 7.34 -13.34 8.04
C SER A 93 7.30 -14.75 7.45
N THR A 94 6.31 -15.58 7.80
CA THR A 94 6.16 -16.95 7.28
C THR A 94 5.00 -17.07 6.28
N ASP A 95 3.98 -16.21 6.37
CA ASP A 95 2.90 -16.15 5.41
C ASP A 95 3.34 -15.45 4.11
N ASP A 96 3.00 -16.03 2.95
CA ASP A 96 3.48 -15.52 1.67
C ASP A 96 2.76 -14.24 1.22
N GLY A 97 1.51 -14.04 1.63
CA GLY A 97 0.79 -12.80 1.37
C GLY A 97 1.38 -11.68 2.22
N ASP A 98 1.59 -11.94 3.49
CA ASP A 98 2.18 -10.96 4.40
C ASP A 98 3.58 -10.53 3.97
N LYS A 99 4.42 -11.46 3.52
CA LYS A 99 5.74 -11.15 2.93
C LYS A 99 5.62 -10.19 1.75
N LYS A 100 4.67 -10.43 0.84
CA LYS A 100 4.48 -9.59 -0.36
C LYS A 100 4.01 -8.20 0.01
N ALA A 101 3.03 -8.09 0.91
CA ALA A 101 2.55 -6.80 1.41
C ALA A 101 3.65 -6.03 2.16
N MET A 102 4.41 -6.69 3.05
CA MET A 102 5.56 -6.07 3.71
C MET A 102 6.61 -5.59 2.71
N ALA A 103 6.91 -6.37 1.66
CA ALA A 103 7.83 -5.96 0.61
C ALA A 103 7.32 -4.75 -0.18
N ALA A 104 6.02 -4.71 -0.50
CA ALA A 104 5.38 -3.58 -1.17
C ALA A 104 5.41 -2.31 -0.31
N LEU A 105 5.07 -2.41 0.99
CA LEU A 105 5.16 -1.31 1.94
C LEU A 105 6.60 -0.79 2.07
N LYS A 106 7.58 -1.70 2.23
CA LYS A 106 9.00 -1.32 2.31
C LYS A 106 9.48 -0.60 1.05
N THR A 107 9.02 -1.04 -0.13
CA THR A 107 9.33 -0.38 -1.42
C THR A 107 8.64 0.98 -1.56
N CYS A 108 7.41 1.10 -1.06
CA CYS A 108 6.65 2.33 -0.99
C CYS A 108 7.28 3.38 -0.07
N SER A 109 7.85 2.92 1.05
CA SER A 109 8.45 3.79 2.07
C SER A 109 9.64 4.59 1.56
N SER A 110 9.69 5.84 2.02
CA SER A 110 10.81 6.73 1.79
C SER A 110 12.01 6.32 2.65
N ASP A 111 13.18 6.82 2.27
CA ASP A 111 14.38 6.72 3.08
C ASP A 111 14.33 7.76 4.20
N SER A 112 14.81 7.39 5.39
CA SER A 112 14.99 8.32 6.50
C SER A 112 15.99 9.39 6.12
N ARG A 113 15.76 10.61 6.60
CA ARG A 113 16.69 11.73 6.43
C ARG A 113 17.72 11.81 7.54
N PHE A 114 17.54 11.05 8.62
CA PHE A 114 18.31 11.18 9.86
C PHE A 114 18.91 9.87 10.33
N ARG A 115 18.17 8.76 10.21
CA ARG A 115 18.61 7.43 10.64
C ARG A 115 19.37 6.71 9.54
N LYS A 116 20.40 5.99 9.94
CA LYS A 116 21.10 5.01 9.10
C LYS A 116 20.52 3.62 9.31
N ASP A 117 20.57 2.79 8.27
CA ASP A 117 20.14 1.40 8.36
C ASP A 117 21.05 0.66 9.35
N PRO A 118 20.53 0.06 10.44
CA PRO A 118 21.32 -0.68 11.40
C PRO A 118 22.10 -1.85 10.79
N ALA A 119 21.55 -2.49 9.75
CA ALA A 119 22.20 -3.60 9.05
C ALA A 119 23.21 -3.12 8.01
N ASN A 120 23.12 -1.87 7.55
CA ASN A 120 24.07 -1.28 6.64
C ASN A 120 24.18 0.25 6.85
N PRO A 121 25.09 0.71 7.75
CA PRO A 121 25.20 2.13 8.10
C PRO A 121 25.56 3.08 6.95
N SER A 122 25.98 2.56 5.79
CA SER A 122 26.22 3.37 4.59
C SER A 122 24.94 3.88 3.93
N LYS A 123 23.79 3.25 4.20
CA LYS A 123 22.48 3.58 3.63
C LYS A 123 21.57 4.23 4.68
N PRO A 124 20.67 5.15 4.28
CA PRO A 124 19.63 5.60 5.19
C PRO A 124 18.66 4.45 5.51
N ALA A 125 18.08 4.46 6.71
CA ALA A 125 17.08 3.47 7.09
C ALA A 125 15.79 3.64 6.26
N LYS A 126 15.11 2.55 5.92
CA LYS A 126 13.75 2.63 5.37
C LYS A 126 12.77 3.09 6.45
N LEU A 127 11.84 3.99 6.08
CA LEU A 127 10.71 4.39 6.92
C LEU A 127 9.58 3.35 6.89
N PHE A 128 9.96 2.09 7.12
CA PHE A 128 9.09 0.94 7.18
C PHE A 128 9.25 0.25 8.52
N TRP A 129 8.13 -0.08 9.15
CA TRP A 129 8.08 -0.82 10.41
C TRP A 129 7.09 -1.98 10.26
N ASN A 130 7.44 -3.14 10.83
CA ASN A 130 6.47 -4.19 11.11
C ASN A 130 6.22 -4.20 12.62
N ALA A 131 5.08 -3.66 13.03
CA ALA A 131 4.74 -3.40 14.42
C ALA A 131 3.89 -4.52 14.99
N THR A 132 4.42 -5.22 15.97
CA THR A 132 3.68 -6.21 16.77
C THR A 132 2.99 -5.53 17.94
N GLY A 133 2.06 -6.21 18.63
CA GLY A 133 1.43 -5.68 19.84
C GLY A 133 2.43 -5.25 20.93
N ALA A 134 3.61 -5.87 20.98
CA ALA A 134 4.68 -5.52 21.91
C ALA A 134 5.52 -4.30 21.49
N THR A 135 5.61 -4.01 20.19
CA THR A 135 6.53 -3.00 19.64
C THR A 135 5.83 -1.78 19.06
N LEU A 136 4.49 -1.80 18.97
CA LEU A 136 3.69 -0.75 18.37
C LEU A 136 3.99 0.64 18.96
N SER A 137 4.02 0.76 20.29
CA SER A 137 4.30 2.02 20.96
C SER A 137 5.69 2.58 20.61
N ASP A 138 6.71 1.73 20.59
CA ASP A 138 8.07 2.15 20.28
C ASP A 138 8.24 2.51 18.80
N ASN A 139 7.60 1.79 17.89
CA ASN A 139 7.57 2.13 16.47
C ASN A 139 6.90 3.50 16.23
N PHE A 140 5.80 3.81 16.93
CA PHE A 140 5.18 5.13 16.84
C PHE A 140 6.04 6.24 17.47
N LYS A 141 6.83 5.96 18.51
CA LYS A 141 7.84 6.91 19.01
C LYS A 141 8.93 7.17 17.98
N GLU A 142 9.40 6.15 17.26
CA GLU A 142 10.35 6.34 16.16
C GLU A 142 9.76 7.20 15.03
N ILE A 143 8.50 6.95 14.65
CA ILE A 143 7.77 7.77 13.68
C ILE A 143 7.68 9.22 14.18
N ALA A 144 7.32 9.43 15.46
CA ALA A 144 7.26 10.76 16.05
C ALA A 144 8.63 11.47 16.03
N ASN A 145 9.72 10.73 16.26
CA ASN A 145 11.08 11.27 16.15
C ASN A 145 11.47 11.63 14.70
N GLU A 146 11.05 10.86 13.70
CA GLU A 146 11.25 11.21 12.30
C GLU A 146 10.47 12.49 11.94
N LEU A 147 9.23 12.60 12.41
CA LEU A 147 8.39 13.78 12.20
C LEU A 147 8.90 15.02 12.93
N SER A 148 9.43 14.87 14.14
CA SER A 148 9.99 16.00 14.90
C SER A 148 11.23 16.56 14.22
N ASN A 149 12.08 15.70 13.64
CA ASN A 149 13.26 16.11 12.90
C ASN A 149 12.93 16.73 11.53
N LEU A 150 11.76 16.47 10.94
CA LEU A 150 11.30 17.19 9.73
C LEU A 150 11.06 18.68 9.96
N ARG A 151 10.73 19.06 11.20
CA ARG A 151 10.56 20.47 11.57
C ARG A 151 11.95 21.09 11.57
N VAL A 152 12.27 21.76 10.47
CA VAL A 152 13.48 22.58 10.35
C VAL A 152 13.58 23.47 11.58
N VAL A 153 14.63 23.23 12.37
CA VAL A 153 15.37 24.24 13.13
C VAL A 153 15.82 25.29 12.10
N GLY A 154 15.01 26.33 11.95
CA GLY A 154 15.41 27.61 11.39
C GLY A 154 15.69 28.55 12.54
#